data_AF-A0A6G3Z9K6-F1
#
_entry.id   AF-A0A6G3Z9K6-F1
#
_cell.length_a   1.000
_cell.length_b   1.000
_cell.length_c   1.000
_cell.angle_alpha   90.00
_cell.angle_beta   90.00
_cell.angle_gamma   90.00
#
_symmetry.space_group_name_H-M   'P 1'
#
loop_
_entity.id
_entity.type
_entity.pdbx_description
1 polymer ?
#
loop_
_entity_poly.entity_id
_entity_poly.type
_entity_poly.pdbx_seq_one_letter_code
_entity_poly.pdbx_strand_id
1 'polypeptide(L)' 'MQKLGLIILPAIWVIAIAIISVQNATPISIRFLAFRSVELPFGVVLSLCVAGGMVAAGLLISLLGIRRSA' A
#
# COMPACT_ATOMS: atom_id res chain seq x y z
N MET A 1 17.89 15.82 -0.33
CA MET A 1 17.64 14.48 0.25
C MET A 1 16.15 14.11 0.30
N GLN A 2 15.27 14.93 0.88
CA GLN A 2 13.84 14.58 1.10
C GLN A 2 13.06 14.19 -0.17
N LYS A 3 13.32 14.86 -1.31
CA LYS A 3 12.66 14.56 -2.60
C LYS A 3 13.01 13.18 -3.16
N LEU A 4 14.21 12.67 -2.89
CA LEU A 4 14.65 11.34 -3.34
C LEU A 4 13.92 10.24 -2.56
N GLY A 5 13.70 10.44 -1.26
CA GLY A 5 12.95 9.48 -0.43
C GLY A 5 11.51 9.26 -0.92
N LEU A 6 10.85 10.31 -1.43
CA LEU A 6 9.50 10.24 -1.99
C LEU A 6 9.39 9.37 -3.24
N ILE A 7 10.50 9.09 -3.93
CA ILE A 7 10.52 8.29 -5.16
C ILE A 7 11.11 6.90 -4.89
N ILE A 8 12.21 6.84 -4.15
CA ILE A 8 12.92 5.59 -3.85
C ILE A 8 12.04 4.68 -2.98
N LEU A 9 11.36 5.22 -1.97
CA LEU A 9 10.56 4.41 -1.07
C LEU A 9 9.42 3.69 -1.80
N PRO A 10 8.57 4.36 -2.61
CA PRO A 10 7.58 3.66 -3.43
C PRO A 10 8.18 2.68 -4.43
N ALA A 11 9.33 3.00 -5.05
CA ALA A 11 9.98 2.10 -6.00
C ALA A 11 10.42 0.79 -5.34
N ILE A 12 10.99 0.85 -4.13
CA ILE A 12 11.34 -0.34 -3.34
C ILE A 12 10.08 -1.15 -3.00
N TRP A 13 8.99 -0.49 -2.59
CA TRP A 13 7.72 -1.17 -2.32
C TRP A 13 7.17 -1.88 -3.55
N VAL A 14 7.21 -1.26 -4.73
CA VAL A 14 6.76 -1.88 -5.99
C VAL A 14 7.56 -3.15 -6.29
N ILE A 15 8.89 -3.10 -6.18
CA ILE A 15 9.75 -4.27 -6.42
C ILE A 15 9.44 -5.38 -5.39
N ALA A 16 9.36 -5.02 -4.10
CA ALA A 16 9.07 -5.98 -3.05
C ALA A 16 7.70 -6.65 -3.23
N ILE A 17 6.67 -5.87 -3.52
CA ILE A 17 5.31 -6.37 -3.80
C ILE A 17 5.33 -7.30 -5.02
N ALA A 18 6.02 -6.94 -6.10
CA ALA A 18 6.10 -7.77 -7.30
C ALA A 18 6.76 -9.13 -7.01
N ILE A 19 7.90 -9.13 -6.31
CA ILE A 19 8.62 -10.35 -5.94
C ILE A 19 7.74 -11.22 -5.03
N ILE A 20 7.17 -10.63 -3.97
CA ILE A 20 6.30 -11.35 -3.03
C ILE A 20 5.04 -11.87 -3.73
N SER A 21 4.47 -11.11 -4.67
CA SER A 21 3.26 -11.52 -5.39
C SER A 21 3.53 -12.72 -6.31
N VAL A 22 4.69 -12.78 -6.96
CA VAL A 22 5.07 -13.91 -7.81
C VAL A 22 5.44 -15.14 -6.97
N GLN A 23 6.13 -14.93 -5.85
CA GLN A 23 6.58 -16.02 -4.98
C GLN A 23 5.49 -16.56 -4.04
N ASN A 24 4.52 -15.72 -3.66
CA ASN A 24 3.39 -16.08 -2.81
C ASN A 24 2.07 -16.01 -3.60
N ALA A 25 1.95 -16.88 -4.60
CA ALA A 25 0.74 -17.00 -5.42
C ALA A 25 -0.43 -17.69 -4.69
N THR A 26 -0.23 -18.13 -3.43
CA THR A 26 -1.31 -18.74 -2.66
C THR A 26 -2.38 -17.71 -2.30
N PRO A 27 -3.66 -17.98 -2.60
CA PRO A 27 -4.74 -17.10 -2.19
C PRO A 27 -4.86 -17.07 -0.66
N ILE A 28 -5.07 -15.87 -0.12
CA ILE A 28 -5.44 -15.68 1.28
C ILE A 28 -6.93 -15.39 1.39
N SER A 29 -7.56 -15.95 2.41
CA SER A 29 -8.98 -15.70 2.68
C SER A 29 -9.12 -14.41 3.49
N ILE A 30 -9.75 -13.39 2.90
CA ILE A 30 -10.18 -12.21 3.64
C ILE A 30 -11.59 -12.46 4.16
N ARG A 31 -11.72 -12.48 5.49
CA ARG A 31 -13.01 -12.66 6.16
C ARG A 31 -13.62 -11.31 6.51
N PHE A 32 -14.72 -11.00 5.83
CA PHE A 32 -15.51 -9.81 6.14
C PHE A 32 -16.43 -10.08 7.33
N LEU A 33 -16.74 -9.04 8.11
CA LEU A 33 -17.54 -9.16 9.34
C LEU A 33 -18.99 -9.58 9.08
N ALA A 34 -19.58 -9.12 7.97
CA ALA A 34 -20.96 -9.41 7.59
C ALA A 34 -21.11 -10.05 6.19
N PHE A 35 -20.00 -10.23 5.47
CA PHE A 35 -20.00 -10.70 4.08
C PHE A 35 -19.24 -12.01 3.92
N ARG A 36 -19.51 -12.72 2.81
CA ARG A 36 -18.80 -13.96 2.45
C ARG A 36 -17.31 -13.67 2.30
N SER A 37 -16.48 -14.58 2.81
CA SER A 37 -15.04 -14.50 2.60
C SER A 37 -14.69 -14.58 1.12
N VAL A 38 -13.71 -13.79 0.70
CA VAL A 38 -13.19 -13.78 -0.67
C VAL A 38 -11.73 -14.16 -0.61
N GLU A 39 -11.32 -15.05 -1.53
CA GLU A 39 -9.93 -15.42 -1.70
C GLU A 39 -9.25 -14.42 -2.64
N LEU A 40 -8.18 -13.80 -2.17
CA LEU A 40 -7.40 -12.83 -2.93
C LEU A 40 -5.92 -13.20 -2.89
N PRO A 41 -5.16 -13.01 -3.98
CA PRO A 41 -3.72 -13.19 -3.95
C PRO A 41 -3.10 -12.23 -2.92
N PHE A 42 -2.13 -12.73 -2.14
CA PHE A 42 -1.49 -11.93 -1.10
C PHE A 42 -0.90 -10.61 -1.63
N GLY A 43 -0.30 -10.64 -2.83
CA GLY A 43 0.23 -9.45 -3.50
C GLY A 43 -0.81 -8.37 -3.78
N VAL A 44 -2.04 -8.76 -4.14
CA VAL A 44 -3.15 -7.82 -4.37
C VAL A 44 -3.50 -7.10 -3.07
N VAL A 45 -3.64 -7.85 -1.98
CA VAL A 45 -3.95 -7.29 -0.66
C VAL A 45 -2.85 -6.34 -0.19
N LEU A 46 -1.58 -6.74 -0.33
CA LEU A 46 -0.43 -5.92 0.04
C LEU A 46 -0.41 -4.60 -0.74
N SER A 47 -0.65 -4.66 -2.05
CA SER A 47 -0.66 -3.49 -2.93
C SER A 47 -1.77 -2.51 -2.56
N LEU A 48 -2.97 -3.01 -2.23
CA LEU A 48 -4.09 -2.19 -1.77
C LEU A 48 -3.78 -1.48 -0.46
N CYS A 49 -3.15 -2.17 0.49
CA CYS A 49 -2.77 -1.56 1.76
C CYS A 49 -1.74 -0.45 1.59
N VAL A 50 -0.68 -0.70 0.81
CA VAL A 50 0.38 0.29 0.57
C VAL A 50 -0.16 1.49 -0.21
N ALA A 51 -0.84 1.26 -1.33
CA ALA A 51 -1.41 2.33 -2.14
C ALA A 51 -2.47 3.12 -1.37
N GLY A 52 -3.39 2.41 -0.69
CA GLY A 52 -4.43 3.03 0.14
C GLY A 52 -3.85 3.86 1.28
N GLY A 53 -2.84 3.35 1.98
CA GLY A 53 -2.13 4.08 3.04
C GLY A 53 -1.44 5.34 2.52
N MET A 54 -0.79 5.27 1.35
CA MET A 54 -0.15 6.43 0.72
C MET A 54 -1.18 7.50 0.30
N VAL A 55 -2.29 7.09 -0.31
CA VAL A 55 -3.39 8.00 -0.68
C VAL A 55 -3.99 8.63 0.58
N ALA A 56 -4.31 7.83 1.59
CA ALA A 56 -4.86 8.31 2.85
C ALA A 56 -3.92 9.30 3.55
N ALA A 57 -2.61 9.01 3.59
CA ALA A 57 -1.61 9.92 4.15
C ALA A 57 -1.53 11.23 3.37
N GLY A 58 -1.56 11.18 2.03
CA GLY A 58 -1.58 12.37 1.18
C GLY A 58 -2.82 13.23 1.42
N LEU A 59 -3.99 12.60 1.54
CA LEU A 59 -5.25 13.26 1.87
C LEU A 59 -5.21 13.86 3.27
N LEU A 60 -4.68 13.16 4.27
CA LEU A 60 -4.55 13.65 5.64
C LEU A 60 -3.65 14.89 5.71
N ILE A 61 -2.48 14.85 5.06
CA ILE A 61 -1.54 15.99 5.03
C ILE A 61 -2.20 17.21 4.37
N SER A 62 -2.94 16.98 3.27
CA SER A 62 -3.69 18.03 2.58
C SER A 62 -4.79 18.63 3.45
N LEU A 63 -5.57 17.78 4.12
CA LEU A 63 -6.71 18.18 4.95
C LEU A 63 -6.28 18.88 6.25
N LEU A 64 -5.25 18.38 6.92
CA LEU A 64 -4.75 18.97 8.17
C LEU A 64 -3.91 20.23 7.93
N GLY A 65 -3.69 20.63 6.67
CA GLY A 65 -2.94 21.84 6.34
C GLY A 65 -1.54 21.84 6.95
N ILE A 66 -0.90 20.67 7.07
CA ILE A 66 0.46 20.55 7.60
C ILE A 66 1.37 21.27 6.59
N ARG A 67 1.58 22.56 6.82
CA ARG A 67 2.58 23.34 6.09
C ARG A 67 3.92 22.72 6.44
N ARG A 68 4.58 22.13 5.44
CA ARG A 68 6.02 21.92 5.54
C ARG A 68 6.65 23.31 5.61
N SER A 69 7.07 23.72 6.79
CA SER A 69 8.10 24.76 6.94
C SER A 69 9.33 24.24 6.20
N ALA A 70 9.48 24.71 4.96
CA ALA A 70 10.69 24.53 4.17
C ALA A 70 11.71 25.58 4.57
#